data_AF-A0A2V8SIZ7-F1
#
_entry.id   AF-A0A2V8SIZ7-F1
#
_cell.length_a   1.000
_cell.length_b   1.000
_cell.length_c   1.000
_cell.angle_alpha   90.00
_cell.angle_beta   90.00
_cell.angle_gamma   90.00
#
_symmetry.space_group_name_H-M   'P 1'
#
loop_
_entity.id
_entity.type
_entity.pdbx_description
1 polymer ?
#
loop_
_entity_poly.entity_id
_entity_poly.type
_entity_poly.pdbx_seq_one_letter_code
_entity_poly.pdbx_strand_id
1 'polypeptide(L)'
;MIQCQNCGQANAQESQFCRFCGTKFLMPQPMPQQNYGYQTPPRPYSWKTDEFQTQTDARRTTSNASQSPQPLAAREPHYMSGNYRCPNCMSQFLPRIERRISTTGWVVFAVLLVVFFPLFWVGLLIKEDVQVCPSCSARLR
;
A
#
# COMPACT_ATOMS: atom_id res chain seq x y z
N MET A 1 -34.31 5.80 8.91
CA MET A 1 -32.99 6.48 8.96
C MET A 1 -32.39 6.26 10.34
N ILE A 2 -31.11 5.93 10.45
CA ILE A 2 -30.44 5.73 11.76
C ILE A 2 -29.52 6.92 12.04
N GLN A 3 -29.60 7.49 13.24
CA GLN A 3 -28.71 8.57 13.66
C GLN A 3 -27.49 8.01 14.37
N CYS A 4 -26.32 8.54 14.02
CA CYS A 4 -25.08 8.15 14.68
C CYS A 4 -25.00 8.76 16.09
N GLN A 5 -24.84 7.93 17.12
CA GLN A 5 -24.67 8.38 18.50
C GLN A 5 -23.35 9.13 18.74
N ASN A 6 -22.36 8.98 17.85
CA ASN A 6 -21.07 9.66 17.98
C ASN A 6 -21.08 11.04 17.30
N CYS A 7 -21.58 11.14 16.07
CA CYS A 7 -21.50 12.38 15.27
C CYS A 7 -22.85 13.04 14.93
N GLY A 8 -23.98 12.46 15.33
CA GLY A 8 -25.32 13.01 15.10
C GLY A 8 -25.84 12.93 13.66
N GLN A 9 -25.01 12.50 12.70
CA GLN A 9 -25.41 12.46 11.29
C GLN A 9 -26.38 11.31 10.99
N ALA A 10 -27.33 11.58 10.10
CA ALA A 10 -28.29 10.59 9.61
C ALA A 10 -27.66 9.69 8.54
N ASN A 11 -27.86 8.37 8.68
CA ASN A 11 -27.39 7.36 7.73
C ASN A 11 -28.57 6.46 7.28
N ALA A 12 -28.36 5.72 6.19
CA ALA A 12 -29.32 4.74 5.69
C ALA A 12 -29.47 3.59 6.71
N GLN A 13 -30.65 2.98 6.80
CA GLN A 13 -30.94 1.95 7.84
C GLN A 13 -30.11 0.67 7.68
N GLU A 14 -29.64 0.40 6.47
CA GLU A 14 -28.79 -0.75 6.13
C GLU A 14 -27.28 -0.49 6.31
N SER A 15 -26.90 0.74 6.66
CA SER A 15 -25.50 1.09 6.86
C SER A 15 -24.95 0.41 8.11
N GLN A 16 -23.95 -0.46 7.95
CA GLN A 16 -23.26 -1.11 9.08
C GLN A 16 -22.34 -0.14 9.85
N PHE A 17 -21.92 0.93 9.20
CA PHE A 17 -21.00 1.93 9.73
C PHE A 17 -21.50 3.34 9.39
N CYS A 18 -21.19 4.31 10.24
CA CYS A 18 -21.48 5.72 9.94
C CYS A 18 -20.56 6.22 8.82
N ARG A 19 -21.14 6.78 7.74
CA ARG A 19 -20.37 7.30 6.59
C ARG A 19 -19.45 8.48 6.94
N PHE A 20 -19.76 9.20 8.01
CA PHE A 20 -19.07 10.44 8.40
C PHE A 20 -18.01 10.23 9.50
N CYS A 21 -18.24 9.29 10.42
CA CYS A 21 -17.37 9.06 11.58
C CYS A 21 -16.70 7.67 11.58
N GLY A 22 -17.22 6.71 10.79
CA GLY A 22 -16.70 5.35 10.73
C GLY A 22 -17.11 4.45 11.90
N THR A 23 -17.87 4.97 12.87
CA THR A 23 -18.36 4.18 14.00
C THR A 23 -19.33 3.10 13.54
N LYS A 24 -19.08 1.86 13.96
CA LYS A 24 -19.99 0.73 13.72
C LYS A 24 -21.31 0.95 14.44
N PHE A 25 -22.42 0.67 13.77
CA PHE A 25 -23.69 0.52 14.45
C PHE A 25 -23.71 -0.86 15.10
N LEU A 26 -23.96 -0.93 16.41
CA LEU A 26 -24.17 -2.20 17.12
C LEU A 26 -25.57 -2.73 16.79
N MET A 27 -25.86 -2.94 15.51
CA MET A 27 -27.08 -3.60 15.12
C MET A 27 -26.78 -5.10 15.03
N PRO A 28 -27.40 -5.95 15.86
CA PRO A 28 -27.35 -7.37 15.62
C PRO A 28 -28.02 -7.60 14.28
N GLN A 29 -27.24 -7.97 13.26
CA GLN A 29 -27.85 -8.45 12.03
C GLN A 29 -28.64 -9.71 12.38
N PRO A 30 -29.95 -9.79 12.05
CA PRO A 30 -30.58 -11.08 11.94
C PRO A 30 -29.87 -11.80 10.78
N MET A 31 -29.02 -12.78 11.11
CA MET A 31 -28.41 -13.62 10.09
C MET A 31 -29.55 -14.19 9.24
N PRO A 32 -29.54 -14.02 7.91
CA PRO A 32 -30.46 -14.78 7.09
C PRO A 32 -30.17 -16.27 7.36
N GLN A 33 -31.18 -17.02 7.80
CA GLN A 33 -31.14 -18.48 7.87
C GLN A 33 -30.96 -19.00 6.44
N GLN A 34 -29.73 -18.95 5.93
CA GLN A 34 -29.37 -19.74 4.76
C GLN A 34 -29.30 -21.18 5.25
N ASN A 35 -30.18 -22.00 4.70
CA ASN A 35 -30.16 -23.44 4.83
C ASN A 35 -28.82 -23.95 4.25
N TYR A 36 -27.79 -23.98 5.08
CA TYR A 36 -26.49 -24.52 4.73
C TYR A 36 -26.66 -26.04 4.59
N GLY A 37 -26.87 -26.50 3.35
CA GLY A 37 -26.80 -27.90 2.99
C GLY A 37 -25.39 -28.42 3.29
N TYR A 38 -25.21 -28.98 4.48
CA TYR A 38 -24.03 -29.73 4.91
C TYR A 38 -23.92 -31.01 4.07
N GLN A 39 -23.44 -30.91 2.84
CA GLN A 39 -23.12 -32.09 2.02
C GLN A 39 -21.72 -32.08 1.41
N THR A 40 -20.92 -31.04 1.65
CA THR A 40 -19.53 -31.02 1.20
C THR A 40 -18.58 -30.89 2.39
N PRO A 41 -17.71 -31.90 2.65
CA PRO A 41 -16.68 -31.76 3.66
C PRO A 41 -15.72 -30.62 3.28
N PRO A 42 -15.19 -29.87 4.26
CA PRO A 42 -14.19 -28.84 3.99
C PRO A 42 -13.00 -29.47 3.28
N ARG A 43 -12.55 -28.84 2.19
CA ARG A 43 -11.36 -29.31 1.47
C ARG A 43 -10.18 -29.30 2.46
N PRO A 44 -9.44 -30.42 2.61
CA PRO A 44 -8.26 -30.44 3.46
C PRO A 44 -7.25 -29.42 2.92
N TYR A 45 -6.59 -28.69 3.83
CA TYR A 45 -5.67 -27.58 3.54
C TYR A 45 -4.80 -27.85 2.30
N SER A 46 -4.90 -26.96 1.32
CA SER A 46 -4.28 -27.04 -0.02
C SER A 46 -2.79 -26.73 0.01
N TRP A 47 -1.98 -27.53 0.70
CA TRP A 47 -0.53 -27.47 0.54
C TRP A 47 -0.03 -28.28 -0.66
N LYS A 48 -0.90 -29.05 -1.32
CA LYS A 48 -0.67 -29.62 -2.66
C LYS A 48 -1.33 -28.74 -3.72
N THR A 49 -0.56 -27.83 -4.29
CA THR A 49 -0.97 -26.97 -5.41
C THR A 49 -0.81 -27.74 -6.72
N ASP A 50 -1.81 -28.52 -7.12
CA ASP A 50 -1.91 -29.01 -8.53
C ASP A 50 -2.76 -28.07 -9.40
N GLU A 51 -3.36 -27.02 -8.82
CA GLU A 51 -4.10 -25.98 -9.55
C GLU A 51 -3.20 -24.95 -10.25
N PHE A 52 -1.88 -25.03 -10.03
CA PHE A 52 -0.86 -24.22 -10.71
C PHE A 52 0.01 -25.04 -11.68
N GLN A 53 -0.55 -26.06 -12.35
CA GLN A 53 0.09 -26.54 -13.58
C GLN A 53 -0.09 -25.49 -14.66
N THR A 54 0.93 -24.65 -14.85
CA THR A 54 1.03 -23.79 -16.03
C THR A 54 1.03 -24.70 -17.25
N GLN A 55 -0.06 -24.71 -18.01
CA GLN A 55 -0.05 -25.30 -19.35
C GLN A 55 1.01 -24.54 -20.15
N THR A 56 2.16 -25.18 -20.38
CA THR A 56 3.23 -24.69 -21.24
C THR A 56 2.86 -24.86 -22.72
N ASP A 57 1.64 -24.49 -23.09
CA ASP A 57 1.27 -24.44 -24.49
C ASP A 57 1.90 -23.20 -25.11
N ALA A 58 2.71 -23.43 -26.15
CA ALA A 58 3.27 -22.37 -26.95
C ALA A 58 2.13 -21.49 -27.48
N ARG A 59 2.08 -20.23 -27.03
CA ARG A 59 1.07 -19.24 -27.42
C ARG A 59 0.97 -19.16 -28.95
N ARG A 60 -0.04 -19.79 -29.55
CA ARG A 60 -0.41 -19.57 -30.96
C ARG A 60 -0.96 -18.16 -31.07
N THR A 61 -0.22 -17.29 -31.72
CA THR A 61 -0.67 -15.94 -32.07
C THR A 61 -1.73 -16.06 -33.16
N THR A 62 -3.00 -16.14 -32.78
CA THR A 62 -4.11 -15.89 -33.72
C THR A 62 -4.17 -14.39 -34.00
N SER A 63 -3.96 -14.03 -35.26
CA SER A 63 -3.74 -12.67 -35.78
C SER A 63 -5.00 -11.80 -35.82
N ASN A 64 -5.88 -11.86 -34.82
CA ASN A 64 -7.11 -11.05 -34.76
C ASN A 64 -7.38 -10.55 -33.33
N ALA A 65 -6.41 -9.88 -32.72
CA ALA A 65 -6.64 -9.11 -31.50
C ALA A 65 -6.35 -7.63 -31.79
N SER A 66 -7.42 -6.87 -31.97
CA SER A 66 -7.42 -5.42 -31.96
C SER A 66 -6.93 -4.96 -30.57
N GLN A 67 -5.62 -4.77 -30.44
CA GLN A 67 -5.00 -4.29 -29.22
C GLN A 67 -5.36 -2.82 -29.05
N SER A 68 -6.34 -2.56 -28.19
CA SER A 68 -6.51 -1.24 -27.61
C SER A 68 -5.26 -0.93 -26.78
N PRO A 69 -4.65 0.27 -26.93
CA PRO A 69 -3.49 0.64 -26.13
C PRO A 69 -3.94 0.76 -24.67
N GLN A 70 -3.59 -0.24 -23.85
CA GLN A 70 -3.71 -0.10 -22.41
C GLN A 70 -2.71 0.97 -21.96
N PRO A 71 -3.15 1.99 -21.20
CA PRO A 71 -2.24 2.98 -20.67
C PRO A 71 -1.23 2.29 -19.75
N LEU A 72 0.06 2.50 -20.02
CA LEU A 72 1.16 2.16 -19.13
C LEU A 72 0.77 2.59 -17.71
N ALA A 73 0.76 1.63 -16.79
CA ALA A 73 0.37 1.81 -15.40
C ALA A 73 0.91 3.14 -14.87
N ALA A 74 0.01 4.12 -14.73
CA ALA A 74 0.34 5.36 -14.08
C ALA A 74 0.80 5.02 -12.67
N ARG A 75 1.93 5.59 -12.26
CA ARG A 75 2.51 5.46 -10.93
C ARG A 75 1.60 6.19 -9.95
N GLU A 76 0.45 5.60 -9.66
CA GLU A 76 -0.51 6.16 -8.74
C GLU A 76 0.09 6.19 -7.33
N PRO A 77 -0.14 7.28 -6.57
CA PRO A 77 0.26 7.32 -5.17
C PRO A 77 -0.49 6.19 -4.44
N HIS A 78 0.26 5.18 -4.00
CA HIS A 78 -0.29 4.08 -3.21
C HIS A 78 -0.79 4.64 -1.87
N TYR A 79 -2.10 4.86 -1.75
CA TYR A 79 -2.76 5.06 -0.47
C TYR A 79 -2.77 3.73 0.27
N MET A 80 -1.98 3.58 1.34
CA MET A 80 -2.21 2.44 2.22
C MET A 80 -3.45 2.72 3.06
N SER A 81 -4.31 1.71 3.16
CA SER A 81 -5.52 1.66 3.97
C SER A 81 -5.27 1.62 5.49
N GLY A 82 -4.13 2.10 5.95
CA GLY A 82 -3.79 2.23 7.37
C GLY A 82 -3.83 3.70 7.78
N ASN A 83 -4.21 3.98 9.03
CA ASN A 83 -4.35 5.30 9.66
C ASN A 83 -3.09 6.23 9.66
N TYR A 84 -2.16 6.09 8.72
CA TYR A 84 -1.01 6.97 8.59
C TYR A 84 -1.47 8.39 8.25
N ARG A 85 -1.03 9.35 9.07
CA ARG A 85 -1.22 10.79 8.85
C ARG A 85 0.10 11.49 9.08
N CYS A 86 0.50 12.35 8.15
CA CYS A 86 1.69 13.17 8.32
C CYS A 86 1.53 14.10 9.55
N PRO A 87 2.50 14.17 10.49
CA PRO A 87 2.40 15.05 11.66
C PRO A 87 2.38 16.54 11.31
N ASN A 88 2.89 16.93 10.14
CA ASN A 88 3.00 18.34 9.75
C ASN A 88 1.78 18.86 8.98
N CYS A 89 1.25 18.07 8.04
CA CYS A 89 0.12 18.50 7.19
C CYS A 89 -1.12 17.61 7.29
N MET A 90 -1.10 16.57 8.14
CA MET A 90 -2.19 15.59 8.31
C MET A 90 -2.63 14.89 7.02
N SER A 91 -1.85 14.99 5.94
CA SER A 91 -2.16 14.30 4.70
C SER A 91 -2.05 12.79 4.88
N GLN A 92 -2.92 12.06 4.18
CA GLN A 92 -2.99 10.59 4.20
C GLN A 92 -2.08 9.96 3.15
N PHE A 93 -1.27 10.76 2.46
CA PHE A 93 -0.34 10.28 1.44
C PHE A 93 0.86 9.59 2.07
N LEU A 94 1.28 8.47 1.49
CA LEU A 94 2.48 7.77 1.93
C LEU A 94 3.73 8.64 1.78
N PRO A 95 4.71 8.52 2.70
CA PRO A 95 6.00 9.16 2.51
C PRO A 95 6.66 8.66 1.22
N ARG A 96 7.18 9.60 0.45
CA ARG A 96 8.06 9.31 -0.68
C ARG A 96 9.46 9.11 -0.14
N ILE A 97 10.11 8.03 -0.55
CA ILE A 97 11.52 7.79 -0.25
C ILE A 97 12.35 8.58 -1.27
N GLU A 98 13.14 9.54 -0.79
CA GLU A 98 14.11 10.28 -1.59
C GLU A 98 15.53 9.89 -1.19
N ARG A 99 16.36 9.58 -2.19
CA ARG A 99 17.79 9.30 -1.99
C ARG A 99 18.57 10.60 -1.92
N ARG A 100 19.17 10.88 -0.76
CA ARG A 100 20.05 12.03 -0.56
C ARG A 100 21.42 11.54 -0.10
N ILE A 101 22.46 12.33 -0.38
CA ILE A 101 23.80 12.05 0.14
C ILE A 101 23.75 12.28 1.65
N SER A 102 24.14 11.27 2.42
CA SER A 102 24.13 11.36 3.89
C SER A 102 25.09 12.44 4.38
N THR A 103 24.76 13.11 5.47
CA THR A 103 25.70 14.05 6.14
C THR A 103 26.97 13.32 6.58
N THR A 104 26.84 12.07 7.03
CA THR A 104 27.98 11.20 7.38
C THR A 104 28.88 10.94 6.18
N GLY A 105 28.32 10.73 4.99
CA GLY A 105 29.08 10.51 3.75
C GLY A 105 29.97 11.69 3.40
N TRP A 106 29.51 12.93 3.61
CA TRP A 106 30.32 14.14 3.41
C TRP A 106 31.49 14.25 4.40
N VAL A 107 31.26 13.92 5.67
CA VAL A 107 32.32 13.94 6.69
C VAL A 107 33.38 12.88 6.36
N VAL A 108 32.96 11.66 6.04
CA VAL A 108 33.85 10.56 5.65
C VAL A 108 34.62 10.91 4.37
N PHE A 109 33.97 11.54 3.39
CA PHE A 109 34.62 12.03 2.17
C PHE A 109 35.72 13.04 2.47
N ALA A 110 35.46 14.04 3.31
CA ALA A 110 36.44 15.07 3.67
C ALA A 110 37.64 14.47 4.43
N VAL A 111 37.40 13.58 5.39
CA VAL A 111 38.47 12.91 6.16
C VAL A 111 39.30 12.00 5.25
N LEU A 112 38.67 11.20 4.40
CA LEU A 112 39.40 10.32 3.47
C LEU A 112 40.19 11.10 2.43
N LEU A 113 39.69 12.24 1.94
CA LEU A 113 40.45 13.08 1.00
C LEU A 113 41.77 13.57 1.62
N VAL A 114 41.76 13.92 2.90
CA VAL A 114 42.95 14.44 3.61
C VAL A 114 43.91 13.32 4.01
N VAL A 115 43.40 12.17 4.48
CA VAL A 115 44.23 11.11 5.09
C VAL A 115 44.57 9.98 4.11
N PHE A 116 43.67 9.66 3.16
CA PHE A 116 43.80 8.54 2.23
C PHE A 116 43.19 8.89 0.86
N PHE A 117 43.95 9.62 0.05
CA PHE A 117 43.60 10.01 -1.32
C PHE A 117 43.02 8.89 -2.21
N PRO A 118 43.42 7.59 -2.12
CA PRO A 118 42.85 6.54 -2.96
C PRO A 118 41.52 5.97 -2.47
N LEU A 119 40.92 6.42 -1.35
CA LEU A 119 39.67 5.86 -0.80
C LEU A 119 38.47 6.84 -0.80
N PHE A 120 38.65 8.07 -1.30
CA PHE A 120 37.66 9.14 -1.23
C PHE A 120 36.29 8.80 -1.88
N TRP A 121 36.26 7.99 -2.93
CA TRP A 121 35.05 7.49 -3.60
C TRP A 121 34.12 6.65 -2.72
N VAL A 122 34.60 6.06 -1.61
CA VAL A 122 33.75 5.27 -0.69
C VAL A 122 32.74 6.17 0.03
N GLY A 123 33.09 7.42 0.33
CA GLY A 123 32.19 8.38 0.99
C GLY A 123 30.97 8.76 0.12
N LEU A 124 31.11 8.71 -1.21
CA LEU A 124 30.03 9.03 -2.15
C LEU A 124 29.04 7.86 -2.36
N LEU A 125 29.41 6.65 -1.96
CA LEU A 125 28.53 5.48 -2.03
C LEU A 125 27.52 5.42 -0.88
N ILE A 126 27.76 6.16 0.19
CA ILE A 126 26.85 6.22 1.35
C ILE A 126 25.68 7.16 1.03
N LYS A 127 24.64 6.59 0.41
CA LYS A 127 23.34 7.22 0.21
C LYS A 127 22.41 6.86 1.36
N GLU A 128 21.69 7.85 1.86
CA GLU A 128 20.68 7.67 2.89
C GLU A 128 19.29 7.84 2.25
N ASP A 129 18.41 6.91 2.57
CA ASP A 129 17.02 6.96 2.18
C ASP A 129 16.25 7.81 3.20
N VAL A 130 15.73 8.95 2.74
CA VAL A 130 14.98 9.88 3.58
C VAL A 130 13.51 9.81 3.23
N GLN A 131 12.65 9.67 4.23
CA GLN A 131 11.21 9.72 4.04
C GLN A 131 10.74 11.18 4.04
N VAL A 132 10.07 11.59 2.97
CA VAL A 132 9.58 12.96 2.79
C VAL A 132 8.09 12.91 2.47
N CYS A 133 7.29 13.74 3.14
CA CYS A 133 5.87 13.84 2.82
C CYS A 133 5.69 14.53 1.45
N PRO A 134 4.89 13.97 0.51
CA PRO A 134 4.70 14.56 -0.80
C PRO A 134 3.87 15.86 -0.76
N SER A 135 3.05 16.07 0.28
CA SER A 135 2.18 17.23 0.38
C SER A 135 2.88 18.45 0.99
N CYS A 136 3.69 18.26 2.04
CA CYS A 136 4.34 19.37 2.76
C CYS A 136 5.86 19.37 2.67
N SER A 137 6.47 18.41 1.98
CA SER A 137 7.93 18.23 1.88
C SER A 137 8.66 18.09 3.24
N ALA A 138 7.92 17.87 4.32
CA ALA A 138 8.50 17.68 5.63
C ALA A 138 9.26 16.36 5.69
N ARG A 139 10.45 16.40 6.30
CA ARG A 139 11.26 15.20 6.57
C ARG A 139 10.61 14.42 7.71
N LEU A 140 10.24 13.19 7.41
CA LEU A 140 9.75 12.21 8.38
C LEU A 140 10.97 11.39 8.80
N ARG A 141 11.22 11.34 10.11
CA ARG A 141 12.38 10.68 10.70
C ARG A 141 11.99 9.35 11.30
#